data_AF-M1EC28-F1
#
_entry.id   AF-M1EC28-F1
#
_cell.length_a   1.000
_cell.length_b   1.000
_cell.length_c   1.000
_cell.angle_alpha   90.00
_cell.angle_beta   90.00
_cell.angle_gamma   90.00
#
_symmetry.space_group_name_H-M   'P 1'
#
loop_
_entity.id
_entity.type
_entity.pdbx_description
1 polymer ?
#
loop_
_entity_poly.entity_id
_entity_poly.type
_entity_poly.pdbx_seq_one_letter_code
_entity_poly.pdbx_strand_id
1 'polypeptide(L)'
;REASKEMPAFLKHLETEDNIKVWFNNKGWHALVSFLNVAHNAILRPSLHKDKNPEEYGITVISQPLNLTKEQLSEITVLTTSVDAVVAICVIFAMSFVPASFVLYLIQERVNKAKHLQFVSGVSPTTYWLTNFLWDIMNYAVSAALVVGIFIGFQKKAYTSPENLPALVALLMLYGWAVIPMMYPASFLFDIPSTAYVALSCANLFI
;
A
#
# COMPACT_ATOMS: atom_id res chain seq x y z
N ARG A 1 -61.27 -29.44 23.90
CA ARG A 1 -60.94 -30.65 24.68
C ARG A 1 -60.13 -31.68 23.87
N GLU A 2 -60.15 -31.63 22.53
CA GLU A 2 -59.30 -32.47 21.64
C GLU A 2 -57.84 -32.03 21.57
N ALA A 3 -57.54 -30.73 21.49
CA ALA A 3 -56.15 -30.23 21.45
C ALA A 3 -55.25 -30.66 22.63
N SER A 4 -55.85 -30.90 23.81
CA SER A 4 -55.13 -31.41 24.99
C SER A 4 -54.71 -32.87 24.88
N LYS A 5 -55.36 -33.66 24.01
CA LYS A 5 -55.02 -35.08 23.78
C LYS A 5 -53.93 -35.27 22.73
N GLU A 6 -53.74 -34.31 21.83
CA GLU A 6 -52.67 -34.37 20.80
C GLU A 6 -51.34 -33.81 21.30
N MET A 7 -51.35 -32.96 22.32
CA MET A 7 -50.15 -32.36 22.92
C MET A 7 -49.07 -33.38 23.35
N PRO A 8 -49.39 -34.53 23.99
CA PRO A 8 -48.38 -35.51 24.38
C PRO A 8 -47.77 -36.24 23.19
N ALA A 9 -48.57 -36.52 22.15
CA ALA A 9 -48.08 -37.11 20.91
C ALA A 9 -47.18 -36.12 20.15
N PHE A 10 -47.55 -34.83 20.13
CA PHE A 10 -46.73 -33.77 19.58
C PHE A 10 -45.40 -33.59 20.34
N LEU A 11 -45.44 -33.61 21.68
CA LEU A 11 -44.24 -33.55 22.52
C LEU A 11 -43.31 -34.75 22.28
N LYS A 12 -43.85 -35.94 22.00
CA LYS A 12 -43.08 -37.11 21.63
C LYS A 12 -42.35 -36.99 20.28
N HIS A 13 -42.88 -36.17 19.35
CA HIS A 13 -42.20 -35.84 18.09
C HIS A 13 -41.17 -34.70 18.24
N LEU A 14 -41.20 -33.96 19.35
CA LEU A 14 -40.20 -32.94 19.68
C LEU A 14 -38.99 -33.51 20.43
N GLU A 15 -39.12 -34.72 20.97
CA GLU A 15 -38.06 -35.41 21.67
C GLU A 15 -37.10 -36.05 20.67
N THR A 16 -35.85 -35.61 20.65
CA THR A 16 -34.79 -36.19 19.81
C THR A 16 -34.08 -37.27 20.64
N GLU A 17 -34.30 -38.55 20.32
CA GLU A 17 -33.73 -39.67 21.09
C GLU A 17 -32.20 -39.71 21.01
N ASP A 18 -31.61 -39.34 19.87
CA ASP A 18 -30.16 -39.34 19.64
C ASP A 18 -29.63 -37.93 19.30
N ASN A 19 -28.72 -37.42 20.13
CA ASN A 19 -28.08 -36.12 19.94
C ASN A 19 -26.57 -36.26 19.71
N ILE A 20 -26.06 -35.63 18.65
CA ILE A 20 -24.62 -35.59 18.35
C ILE A 20 -24.05 -34.24 18.80
N LYS A 21 -22.99 -34.31 19.62
CA LYS A 21 -22.26 -33.12 20.08
C LYS A 21 -20.89 -33.05 19.42
N VAL A 22 -20.67 -31.98 18.65
CA VAL A 22 -19.40 -31.73 17.97
C VAL A 22 -18.56 -30.77 18.82
N TRP A 23 -17.43 -31.26 19.31
CA TRP A 23 -16.44 -30.43 19.99
C TRP A 23 -15.44 -29.92 18.95
N PHE A 24 -15.37 -28.61 18.79
CA PHE A 24 -14.45 -27.96 17.86
C PHE A 24 -13.60 -26.92 18.58
N ASN A 25 -12.43 -26.63 18.02
CA ASN A 25 -11.56 -25.57 18.51
C ASN A 25 -11.87 -24.26 17.76
N ASN A 26 -12.25 -23.21 18.50
CA ASN A 26 -12.57 -21.91 17.91
C ASN A 26 -11.34 -21.08 17.49
N LYS A 27 -10.12 -21.64 17.58
CA LYS A 27 -8.90 -20.98 17.08
C LYS A 27 -8.85 -20.90 15.55
N GLY A 28 -9.50 -21.84 14.86
CA GLY A 28 -9.58 -21.84 13.39
C GLY A 28 -10.86 -21.17 12.90
N TRP A 29 -10.74 -20.19 12.00
CA TRP A 29 -11.87 -19.43 11.44
C TRP A 29 -12.96 -20.32 10.79
N HIS A 30 -12.55 -21.40 10.13
CA HIS A 30 -13.46 -22.34 9.47
C HIS A 30 -13.73 -23.61 10.30
N ALA A 31 -13.19 -23.71 11.52
CA ALA A 31 -13.21 -24.95 12.29
C ALA A 31 -14.63 -25.46 12.56
N LEU A 32 -15.52 -24.59 13.04
CA LEU A 32 -16.92 -24.94 13.32
C LEU A 32 -17.61 -25.61 12.12
N VAL A 33 -17.54 -24.97 10.95
CA VAL A 33 -18.22 -25.43 9.73
C VAL A 33 -17.58 -26.73 9.21
N SER A 34 -16.26 -26.85 9.29
CA SER A 34 -15.54 -28.07 8.89
C SER A 34 -15.91 -29.27 9.76
N PHE A 35 -15.88 -29.13 11.09
CA PHE A 35 -16.23 -30.23 12.00
C PHE A 35 -17.71 -30.60 11.91
N LEU A 36 -18.60 -29.63 11.69
CA LEU A 36 -20.01 -29.90 11.45
C LEU A 36 -20.23 -30.69 10.14
N ASN A 37 -19.52 -30.35 9.07
CA ASN A 37 -19.60 -31.11 7.82
C ASN A 37 -19.10 -32.56 7.99
N VAL A 38 -18.05 -32.77 8.79
CA VAL A 38 -17.58 -34.12 9.13
C VAL A 38 -18.64 -34.89 9.93
N ALA A 39 -19.29 -34.25 10.89
CA ALA A 39 -20.37 -34.87 11.66
C ALA A 39 -21.57 -35.25 10.78
N HIS A 40 -22.00 -34.38 9.86
CA HIS A 40 -23.07 -34.71 8.91
C HIS A 40 -22.69 -35.86 7.97
N ASN A 41 -21.44 -35.92 7.51
CA ASN A 41 -20.95 -37.07 6.74
C ASN A 41 -20.93 -38.37 7.56
N ALA A 42 -20.61 -38.28 8.85
CA ALA A 42 -20.64 -39.42 9.76
C ALA A 42 -22.08 -39.92 10.03
N ILE A 43 -23.10 -39.07 9.94
CA ILE A 43 -24.52 -39.47 10.02
C ILE A 43 -25.03 -40.04 8.70
N LEU A 44 -24.58 -39.47 7.58
CA LEU A 44 -24.98 -39.89 6.23
C LEU A 44 -24.55 -41.33 5.94
N ARG A 45 -23.28 -41.66 6.21
CA ARG A 45 -22.68 -42.93 5.82
C ARG A 45 -23.39 -44.17 6.42
N PRO A 46 -23.78 -44.20 7.70
CA PRO A 46 -24.56 -45.30 8.29
C PRO A 46 -26.02 -45.39 7.82
N SER A 47 -26.59 -44.27 7.36
CA SER A 47 -28.00 -44.21 6.93
C SER A 47 -28.22 -44.72 5.51
N LEU A 48 -27.17 -45.09 4.79
CA LEU A 48 -27.24 -45.62 3.43
C LEU A 48 -27.77 -47.07 3.42
N HIS A 49 -28.46 -47.44 2.35
CA HIS A 49 -28.84 -48.84 2.11
C HIS A 49 -27.60 -49.73 2.02
N LYS A 50 -27.71 -50.96 2.52
CA LYS A 50 -26.60 -51.94 2.60
C LYS A 50 -25.90 -52.25 1.26
N ASP A 51 -26.56 -51.96 0.14
CA ASP A 51 -26.05 -52.19 -1.22
C ASP A 51 -25.16 -51.05 -1.74
N LYS A 52 -25.02 -49.93 -1.01
CA LYS A 52 -24.24 -48.76 -1.41
C LYS A 52 -22.92 -48.67 -0.65
N ASN A 53 -21.84 -48.36 -1.36
CA ASN A 53 -20.52 -48.16 -0.75
C ASN A 53 -20.43 -46.79 -0.05
N PRO A 54 -20.20 -46.70 1.28
CA PRO A 54 -20.14 -45.42 2.00
C PRO A 54 -19.01 -44.47 1.57
N GLU A 55 -17.98 -44.97 0.90
CA GLU A 55 -16.85 -44.14 0.45
C GLU A 55 -17.19 -43.27 -0.77
N GLU A 56 -18.21 -43.67 -1.55
CA GLU A 56 -18.64 -42.94 -2.74
C GLU A 56 -19.60 -41.78 -2.43
N TYR A 57 -20.11 -41.72 -1.19
CA TYR A 57 -21.07 -40.71 -0.76
C TYR A 57 -20.48 -39.77 0.28
N GLY A 58 -20.55 -38.47 -0.01
CA GLY A 58 -20.11 -37.43 0.89
C GLY A 58 -20.70 -36.07 0.53
N ILE A 59 -20.88 -35.25 1.55
CA ILE A 59 -21.32 -33.86 1.48
C ILE A 59 -20.08 -32.98 1.62
N THR A 60 -19.88 -32.08 0.67
CA THR A 60 -18.83 -31.06 0.71
C THR A 60 -19.47 -29.69 0.90
N VAL A 61 -19.04 -28.96 1.93
CA VAL A 61 -19.47 -27.59 2.17
C VAL A 61 -18.40 -26.65 1.62
N ILE A 62 -18.79 -25.77 0.70
CA ILE A 62 -17.94 -24.74 0.12
C ILE A 62 -18.46 -23.39 0.60
N SER A 63 -17.63 -22.63 1.32
CA SER A 63 -17.96 -21.26 1.68
C SER A 63 -17.59 -20.34 0.52
N GLN A 64 -18.59 -19.83 -0.18
CA GLN A 64 -18.41 -18.81 -1.21
C GLN A 64 -19.11 -17.53 -0.72
N PRO A 65 -18.36 -16.52 -0.24
CA PRO A 65 -18.92 -15.25 0.15
C PRO A 65 -19.65 -14.60 -1.03
N LEU A 66 -20.71 -13.86 -0.73
CA LEU A 66 -21.38 -13.05 -1.73
C LEU A 66 -20.47 -11.89 -2.18
N ASN A 67 -20.72 -11.38 -3.38
CA ASN A 67 -20.07 -10.16 -3.84
C ASN A 67 -20.37 -9.00 -2.89
N LEU A 68 -19.34 -8.22 -2.60
CA LEU A 68 -19.42 -7.09 -1.68
C LEU A 68 -20.42 -6.03 -2.19
N THR A 69 -21.14 -5.40 -1.27
CA THR A 69 -21.98 -4.23 -1.60
C THR A 69 -21.09 -3.01 -1.89
N LYS A 70 -21.67 -1.97 -2.52
CA LYS A 70 -20.93 -0.73 -2.85
C LYS A 70 -20.31 -0.07 -1.62
N GLU A 71 -21.00 -0.12 -0.49
CA GLU A 71 -20.54 0.43 0.79
C GLU A 71 -19.32 -0.35 1.31
N GLN A 72 -19.38 -1.69 1.30
CA GLN A 72 -18.26 -2.52 1.73
C GLN A 72 -17.04 -2.41 0.80
N LEU A 73 -17.26 -2.26 -0.51
CA LEU A 73 -16.20 -1.98 -1.46
C LEU A 73 -15.54 -0.63 -1.19
N SER A 74 -16.32 0.40 -0.83
CA SER A 74 -15.75 1.71 -0.48
C SER A 74 -14.88 1.63 0.78
N GLU A 75 -15.29 0.88 1.80
CA GLU A 75 -14.51 0.70 3.02
C GLU A 75 -13.18 -0.04 2.77
N ILE A 76 -13.23 -1.13 1.98
CA ILE A 76 -12.02 -1.84 1.55
C ILE A 76 -11.13 -0.92 0.71
N THR A 77 -11.72 -0.10 -0.17
CA THR A 77 -10.99 0.88 -0.98
C THR A 77 -10.29 1.92 -0.10
N VAL A 78 -10.95 2.41 0.95
CA VAL A 78 -10.36 3.34 1.93
C VAL A 78 -9.18 2.69 2.65
N LEU A 79 -9.33 1.44 3.09
CA LEU A 79 -8.25 0.68 3.72
C LEU A 79 -7.06 0.48 2.77
N THR A 80 -7.30 0.10 1.51
CA THR A 80 -6.21 -0.05 0.53
C THR A 80 -5.55 1.30 0.22
N THR A 81 -6.33 2.38 0.15
CA THR A 81 -5.82 3.75 -0.06
C THR A 81 -4.93 4.18 1.10
N SER A 82 -5.23 3.75 2.33
CA SER A 82 -4.38 4.07 3.49
C SER A 82 -2.97 3.48 3.37
N VAL A 83 -2.84 2.26 2.83
CA VAL A 83 -1.54 1.64 2.58
C VAL A 83 -0.81 2.36 1.46
N ASP A 84 -1.51 2.73 0.39
CA ASP A 84 -0.92 3.48 -0.73
C ASP A 84 -0.50 4.90 -0.30
N ALA A 85 -1.21 5.53 0.63
CA ALA A 85 -0.84 6.81 1.22
C ALA A 85 0.47 6.74 2.01
N VAL A 86 0.69 5.66 2.78
CA VAL A 86 1.96 5.45 3.50
C VAL A 86 3.12 5.31 2.51
N VAL A 87 2.92 4.58 1.41
CA VAL A 87 3.93 4.47 0.34
C VAL A 87 4.24 5.84 -0.27
N ALA A 88 3.21 6.65 -0.54
CA ALA A 88 3.40 7.99 -1.08
C ALA A 88 4.21 8.90 -0.13
N ILE A 89 3.92 8.86 1.19
CA ILE A 89 4.69 9.62 2.19
C ILE A 89 6.16 9.20 2.19
N CYS A 90 6.46 7.90 2.11
CA CYS A 90 7.84 7.42 2.02
C CYS A 90 8.55 7.92 0.76
N VAL A 91 7.85 8.01 -0.37
CA VAL A 91 8.42 8.54 -1.61
C VAL A 91 8.68 10.04 -1.50
N ILE A 92 7.76 10.82 -0.94
CA ILE A 92 7.96 12.26 -0.70
C ILE A 92 9.17 12.46 0.20
N PHE A 93 9.29 11.68 1.28
CA PHE A 93 10.43 11.71 2.17
C PHE A 93 11.74 11.39 1.43
N ALA A 94 11.80 10.35 0.61
CA ALA A 94 13.00 10.03 -0.16
C ALA A 94 13.36 11.15 -1.16
N MET A 95 12.35 11.68 -1.86
CA MET A 95 12.54 12.72 -2.87
C MET A 95 12.90 14.08 -2.27
N SER A 96 12.58 14.33 -0.99
CA SER A 96 12.92 15.61 -0.34
C SER A 96 14.42 15.77 -0.08
N PHE A 97 15.16 14.65 0.07
CA PHE A 97 16.62 14.66 0.25
C PHE A 97 17.40 14.95 -1.02
N VAL A 98 16.84 14.63 -2.20
CA VAL A 98 17.57 14.77 -3.47
C VAL A 98 17.87 16.25 -3.76
N PRO A 99 16.89 17.18 -3.79
CA PRO A 99 17.19 18.60 -4.01
C PRO A 99 18.03 19.23 -2.90
N ALA A 100 17.85 18.79 -1.64
CA ALA A 100 18.65 19.27 -0.52
C ALA A 100 20.15 18.93 -0.69
N SER A 101 20.46 17.81 -1.33
CA SER A 101 21.84 17.42 -1.64
C SER A 101 22.52 18.35 -2.65
N PHE A 102 21.77 18.96 -3.58
CA PHE A 102 22.34 19.90 -4.55
C PHE A 102 22.75 21.22 -3.89
N VAL A 103 21.99 21.66 -2.89
CA VAL A 103 22.30 22.87 -2.11
C VAL A 103 23.64 22.75 -1.38
N LEU A 104 24.05 21.55 -0.97
CA LEU A 104 25.36 21.32 -0.35
C LEU A 104 26.50 21.80 -1.25
N TYR A 105 26.44 21.47 -2.54
CA TYR A 105 27.47 21.86 -3.51
C TYR A 105 27.49 23.38 -3.72
N LEU A 106 26.32 24.01 -3.85
CA LEU A 106 26.20 25.48 -3.97
C LEU A 106 26.82 26.23 -2.78
N ILE A 107 26.60 25.74 -1.55
CA ILE A 107 27.18 26.35 -0.34
C ILE A 107 28.70 26.10 -0.30
N GLN A 108 29.15 24.88 -0.60
CA GLN A 108 30.58 24.56 -0.66
C GLN A 108 31.32 25.43 -1.68
N GLU A 109 30.77 25.64 -2.87
CA GLU A 109 31.35 26.52 -3.89
C GLU A 109 31.45 27.98 -3.44
N ARG A 110 30.47 28.45 -2.65
CA ARG A 110 30.49 29.80 -2.07
C ARG A 110 31.55 29.92 -0.98
N VAL A 111 31.59 28.97 -0.04
CA VAL A 111 32.52 28.98 1.10
C VAL A 111 33.97 28.84 0.64
N ASN A 112 34.23 27.97 -0.34
CA ASN A 112 35.57 27.79 -0.93
C ASN A 112 35.96 28.90 -1.92
N LYS A 113 35.09 29.89 -2.15
CA LYS A 113 35.26 30.98 -3.14
C LYS A 113 35.45 30.50 -4.59
N ALA A 114 35.15 29.23 -4.89
CA ALA A 114 35.19 28.70 -6.25
C ALA A 114 34.23 29.44 -7.19
N LYS A 115 33.03 29.77 -6.70
CA LYS A 115 32.06 30.61 -7.42
C LYS A 115 32.63 31.99 -7.78
N HIS A 116 33.38 32.61 -6.87
CA HIS A 116 34.03 33.89 -7.13
C HIS A 116 35.13 33.76 -8.19
N LEU A 117 35.93 32.69 -8.12
CA LEU A 117 36.97 32.41 -9.11
C LEU A 117 36.39 32.20 -10.52
N GLN A 118 35.26 31.50 -10.64
CA GLN A 118 34.55 31.32 -11.92
C GLN A 118 34.08 32.66 -12.50
N PHE A 119 33.57 33.58 -11.67
CA PHE A 119 33.18 34.91 -12.13
C PHE A 119 34.37 35.79 -12.52
N VAL A 120 35.48 35.73 -11.78
CA VAL A 120 36.72 36.43 -12.14
C VAL A 120 37.31 35.88 -13.45
N SER A 121 37.06 34.60 -13.76
CA SER A 121 37.46 33.95 -15.02
C SER A 121 36.57 34.32 -16.22
N GLY A 122 35.59 35.21 -16.06
CA GLY A 122 34.76 35.73 -17.15
C GLY A 122 33.44 34.98 -17.38
N VAL A 123 33.03 34.06 -16.50
CA VAL A 123 31.73 33.40 -16.59
C VAL A 123 30.63 34.38 -16.22
N SER A 124 29.60 34.49 -17.07
CA SER A 124 28.43 35.32 -16.76
C SER A 124 27.57 34.67 -15.66
N PRO A 125 26.94 35.45 -14.76
CA PRO A 125 26.07 34.90 -13.72
C PRO A 125 24.89 34.07 -14.26
N THR A 126 24.32 34.47 -15.39
CA THR A 126 23.19 33.77 -16.02
C THR A 126 23.60 32.39 -16.53
N THR A 127 24.77 32.27 -17.16
CA THR A 127 25.32 30.97 -17.59
C THR A 127 25.56 30.05 -16.40
N TYR A 128 26.13 30.57 -15.29
CA TYR A 128 26.38 29.77 -14.08
C TYR A 128 25.09 29.16 -13.52
N TRP A 129 24.03 29.95 -13.34
CA TRP A 129 22.78 29.45 -12.78
C TRP A 129 22.05 28.50 -13.72
N LEU A 130 22.05 28.78 -15.02
CA LEU A 130 21.41 27.92 -16.01
C LEU A 130 22.10 26.56 -16.10
N THR A 131 23.43 26.54 -16.11
CA THR A 131 24.22 25.30 -16.13
C THR A 131 24.02 24.49 -14.85
N ASN A 132 24.01 25.11 -13.67
CA ASN A 132 23.71 24.42 -12.42
C ASN A 132 22.29 23.84 -12.41
N PHE A 133 21.30 24.62 -12.85
CA PHE A 133 19.91 24.14 -12.92
C PHE A 133 19.73 22.97 -13.87
N LEU A 134 20.33 23.04 -15.07
CA LEU A 134 20.33 21.93 -16.03
C LEU A 134 20.99 20.69 -15.45
N TRP A 135 22.13 20.85 -14.78
CA TRP A 135 22.85 19.75 -14.14
C TRP A 135 22.02 19.10 -13.02
N ASP A 136 21.41 19.90 -12.16
CA ASP A 136 20.58 19.41 -11.06
C ASP A 136 19.32 18.69 -11.58
N ILE A 137 18.67 19.22 -12.62
CA ILE A 137 17.53 18.53 -13.26
C ILE A 137 17.94 17.20 -13.88
N MET A 138 19.10 17.13 -14.54
CA MET A 138 19.59 15.88 -15.11
C MET A 138 19.84 14.82 -14.04
N ASN A 139 20.47 15.19 -12.92
CA ASN A 139 20.72 14.28 -11.80
C ASN A 139 19.41 13.88 -11.08
N TYR A 140 18.48 14.82 -10.94
CA TYR A 140 17.16 14.57 -10.39
C TYR A 140 16.38 13.57 -11.27
N ALA A 141 16.44 13.71 -12.59
CA ALA A 141 15.76 12.80 -13.52
C ALA A 141 16.23 11.35 -13.36
N VAL A 142 17.51 11.11 -13.08
CA VAL A 142 18.04 9.76 -12.77
C VAL A 142 17.40 9.19 -11.50
N SER A 143 17.30 10.01 -10.45
CA SER A 143 16.68 9.59 -9.18
C SER A 143 15.17 9.32 -9.35
N ALA A 144 14.46 10.19 -10.07
CA ALA A 144 13.05 9.99 -10.39
C ALA A 144 12.82 8.73 -11.24
N ALA A 145 13.70 8.45 -12.22
CA ALA A 145 13.62 7.24 -13.02
C ALA A 145 13.80 5.96 -12.19
N LEU A 146 14.67 5.97 -11.17
CA LEU A 146 14.82 4.85 -10.24
C LEU A 146 13.53 4.62 -9.44
N VAL A 147 12.88 5.67 -8.94
CA VAL A 147 11.60 5.57 -8.23
C VAL A 147 10.52 4.97 -9.15
N VAL A 148 10.42 5.44 -10.39
CA VAL A 148 9.49 4.89 -11.39
C VAL A 148 9.82 3.42 -11.68
N GLY A 149 11.10 3.07 -11.81
CA GLY A 149 11.54 1.68 -12.02
C GLY A 149 11.14 0.75 -10.88
N ILE A 150 11.23 1.23 -9.63
CA ILE A 150 10.76 0.49 -8.45
C ILE A 150 9.25 0.25 -8.54
N PHE A 151 8.45 1.27 -8.86
CA PHE A 151 7.00 1.11 -9.03
C PHE A 151 6.61 0.16 -10.16
N ILE A 152 7.37 0.13 -11.24
CA ILE A 152 7.19 -0.84 -12.32
C ILE A 152 7.55 -2.25 -11.84
N GLY A 153 8.65 -2.42 -11.11
CA GLY A 153 9.09 -3.71 -10.58
C GLY A 153 8.10 -4.34 -9.60
N PHE A 154 7.47 -3.52 -8.75
CA PHE A 154 6.47 -3.98 -7.77
C PHE A 154 5.06 -4.22 -8.35
N GLN A 155 4.81 -3.89 -9.63
CA GLN A 155 3.55 -4.17 -10.35
C GLN A 155 2.27 -3.71 -9.61
N LYS A 156 2.36 -2.61 -8.85
CA LYS A 156 1.21 -2.02 -8.16
C LYS A 156 0.32 -1.32 -9.19
N LYS A 157 -0.82 -1.95 -9.54
CA LYS A 157 -1.79 -1.43 -10.53
C LYS A 157 -2.18 0.04 -10.33
N ALA A 158 -2.19 0.54 -9.09
CA ALA A 158 -2.44 1.95 -8.78
C ALA A 158 -1.46 2.91 -9.50
N TYR A 159 -0.19 2.53 -9.63
CA TYR A 159 0.88 3.36 -10.19
C TYR A 159 1.35 2.92 -11.58
N THR A 160 1.23 1.63 -11.90
CA THR A 160 1.76 1.04 -13.15
C THR A 160 0.73 0.97 -14.29
N SER A 161 -0.52 1.39 -14.05
CA SER A 161 -1.54 1.43 -15.11
C SER A 161 -1.10 2.36 -16.26
N PRO A 162 -1.33 2.02 -17.54
CA PRO A 162 -0.94 2.86 -18.69
C PRO A 162 -1.47 4.29 -18.63
N GLU A 163 -2.61 4.50 -17.97
CA GLU A 163 -3.23 5.81 -17.78
C GLU A 163 -2.58 6.62 -16.65
N ASN A 164 -2.05 5.93 -15.61
CA ASN A 164 -1.51 6.57 -14.41
C ASN A 164 0.00 6.77 -14.47
N LEU A 165 0.72 5.93 -15.22
CA LEU A 165 2.17 5.98 -15.33
C LEU A 165 2.68 7.33 -15.89
N PRO A 166 2.10 7.88 -16.98
CA PRO A 166 2.52 9.19 -17.49
C PRO A 166 2.25 10.31 -16.49
N ALA A 167 1.13 10.24 -15.76
CA ALA A 167 0.79 11.21 -14.73
C ALA A 167 1.79 11.19 -13.57
N LEU A 168 2.20 10.00 -13.11
CA LEU A 168 3.21 9.85 -12.07
C LEU A 168 4.57 10.42 -12.50
N VAL A 169 5.01 10.10 -13.73
CA VAL A 169 6.27 10.62 -14.28
C VAL A 169 6.23 12.14 -14.39
N ALA A 170 5.14 12.70 -14.94
CA ALA A 170 4.97 14.14 -15.05
C ALA A 170 4.97 14.81 -13.67
N LEU A 171 4.28 14.24 -12.68
CA LEU A 171 4.23 14.76 -11.33
C LEU A 171 5.62 14.80 -10.68
N LEU A 172 6.40 13.71 -10.80
CA LEU A 172 7.77 13.65 -10.27
C LEU A 172 8.69 14.66 -10.96
N MET A 173 8.60 14.82 -12.28
CA MET A 173 9.42 15.80 -13.01
C MET A 173 9.05 17.24 -12.65
N LEU A 174 7.75 17.55 -12.54
CA LEU A 174 7.27 18.87 -12.12
C LEU A 174 7.65 19.18 -10.67
N TYR A 175 7.66 18.18 -9.78
CA TYR A 175 8.16 18.34 -8.42
C TYR A 175 9.63 18.80 -8.40
N GLY A 176 10.51 18.12 -9.16
CA GLY A 176 11.90 18.54 -9.29
C GLY A 176 12.05 19.96 -9.86
N TRP A 177 11.28 20.27 -10.90
CA TRP A 177 11.26 21.59 -11.53
C TRP A 177 10.85 22.71 -10.57
N ALA A 178 9.92 22.45 -9.64
CA ALA A 178 9.46 23.45 -8.68
C ALA A 178 10.41 23.57 -7.46
N VAL A 179 10.88 22.45 -6.93
CA VAL A 179 11.64 22.43 -5.67
C VAL A 179 13.07 22.91 -5.86
N ILE A 180 13.75 22.53 -6.96
CA ILE A 180 15.15 22.90 -7.19
C ILE A 180 15.35 24.43 -7.22
N PRO A 181 14.56 25.23 -7.98
CA PRO A 181 14.66 26.69 -7.96
C PRO A 181 14.30 27.30 -6.61
N MET A 182 13.35 26.70 -5.88
CA MET A 182 12.97 27.17 -4.55
C MET A 182 14.12 27.06 -3.54
N MET A 183 14.98 26.05 -3.71
CA MET A 183 16.11 25.78 -2.81
C MET A 183 17.31 26.71 -3.04
N TYR A 184 17.46 27.30 -4.22
CA TYR A 184 18.62 28.15 -4.56
C TYR A 184 18.70 29.43 -3.71
N PRO A 185 17.62 30.21 -3.51
CA PRO A 185 17.63 31.35 -2.59
C PRO A 185 17.92 30.93 -1.15
N ALA A 186 17.39 29.78 -0.72
CA ALA A 186 17.58 29.28 0.63
C ALA A 186 19.05 28.94 0.91
N SER A 187 19.84 28.58 -0.11
CA SER A 187 21.28 28.33 0.03
C SER A 187 22.07 29.55 0.55
N PHE A 188 21.60 30.78 0.30
CA PHE A 188 22.27 32.01 0.77
C PHE A 188 22.08 32.27 2.26
N LEU A 189 21.10 31.65 2.89
CA LEU A 189 20.79 31.84 4.32
C LEU A 189 21.71 31.01 5.24
N PHE A 190 22.44 30.04 4.68
CA PHE A 190 23.25 29.10 5.46
C PHE A 190 24.72 29.17 5.08
N ASP A 191 25.61 29.28 6.06
CA ASP A 191 27.08 29.22 5.91
C ASP A 191 27.67 27.83 6.10
N ILE A 192 26.96 26.94 6.81
CA ILE A 192 27.42 25.58 7.10
C ILE A 192 26.64 24.60 6.22
N PRO A 193 27.30 23.89 5.27
CA PRO A 193 26.61 22.98 4.34
C PRO A 193 25.82 21.88 5.05
N SER A 194 26.41 21.19 6.04
CA SER A 194 25.77 20.07 6.73
C SER A 194 24.48 20.48 7.45
N THR A 195 24.46 21.67 8.07
CA THR A 195 23.27 22.22 8.72
C THR A 195 22.18 22.56 7.71
N ALA A 196 22.56 23.13 6.56
CA ALA A 196 21.64 23.45 5.48
C ALA A 196 20.94 22.20 4.93
N TYR A 197 21.67 21.10 4.73
CA TYR A 197 21.10 19.84 4.25
C TYR A 197 19.98 19.34 5.16
N VAL A 198 20.24 19.23 6.46
CA VAL A 198 19.24 18.74 7.42
C VAL A 198 18.05 19.71 7.50
N ALA A 199 18.31 21.02 7.61
CA ALA A 199 17.24 22.01 7.75
C ALA A 199 16.34 22.08 6.51
N LEU A 200 16.92 22.06 5.31
CA LEU A 200 16.18 22.13 4.05
C LEU A 200 15.46 20.83 3.73
N SER A 201 16.04 19.66 4.02
CA SER A 201 15.33 18.39 3.93
C SER A 201 14.11 18.34 4.86
N CYS A 202 14.25 18.82 6.10
CA CYS A 202 13.12 18.91 7.02
C CYS A 202 12.07 19.92 6.53
N ALA A 203 12.48 21.11 6.10
CA ALA A 203 11.54 22.11 5.58
C ALA A 203 10.74 21.56 4.38
N ASN A 204 11.40 20.86 3.46
CA ASN A 204 10.78 20.25 2.28
C ASN A 204 9.88 19.04 2.60
N LEU A 205 9.98 18.47 3.81
CA LEU A 205 9.08 17.42 4.28
C LEU A 205 7.78 17.99 4.87
N PHE A 206 7.87 19.16 5.49
CA PHE A 206 6.73 19.81 6.17
C PHE A 206 5.93 20.75 5.27
N ILE A 207 6.51 21.19 4.15
CA ILE A 207 5.85 21.95 3.07
C ILE A 207 5.13 20.97 2.15
#